data_AF-A0A0D3AS78-F1
#
_entry.id   AF-A0A0D3AS78-F1
#
_cell.length_a   1.000
_cell.length_b   1.000
_cell.length_c   1.000
_cell.angle_alpha   90.00
_cell.angle_beta   90.00
_cell.angle_gamma   90.00
#
_symmetry.space_group_name_H-M   'P 1'
#
loop_
_entity.id
_entity.type
_entity.pdbx_description
1 polymer ?
#
loop_
_entity_poly.entity_id
_entity_poly.type
_entity_poly.pdbx_seq_one_letter_code
_entity_poly.pdbx_strand_id
1 'polypeptide(L)'
;MNQLKLAAKALNGPPIKICIVGRNQKSEAYWSKISEYCNEHCSFDPPRDGASCRKHFKYMNKKLSKWSGAYDNARRMQRSGWSENDVMAKAHELYSSGKNEHFNLMSEWLDVRDQPRYSSQV
;
A
#
# COMPACT_ATOMS: atom_id res chain seq x y z
N MET A 1 22.10 -7.58 -2.09
CA MET A 1 21.63 -6.73 -3.19
C MET A 1 20.10 -6.88 -3.29
N ASN A 2 19.29 -6.32 -2.40
CA ASN A 2 18.50 -5.11 -2.71
C ASN A 2 17.58 -4.79 -1.52
N GLN A 3 18.00 -3.91 -0.62
CA GLN A 3 17.09 -3.26 0.35
C GLN A 3 17.09 -1.73 0.14
N LEU A 4 18.18 -1.18 -0.42
CA LEU A 4 18.30 0.23 -0.80
C LEU A 4 17.70 0.55 -2.19
N LYS A 5 17.68 -0.41 -3.14
CA LYS A 5 17.06 -0.19 -4.46
C LYS A 5 15.53 -0.12 -4.40
N LEU A 6 14.92 -0.70 -3.36
CA LEU A 6 13.46 -0.67 -3.17
C LEU A 6 13.00 0.67 -2.60
N ALA A 7 13.83 1.29 -1.72
CA ALA A 7 13.63 2.67 -1.31
C ALA A 7 13.76 3.61 -2.51
N ALA A 8 14.85 3.52 -3.28
CA ALA A 8 15.12 4.44 -4.39
C ALA A 8 14.07 4.42 -5.53
N LYS A 9 13.44 3.27 -5.81
CA LYS A 9 12.40 3.19 -6.86
C LYS A 9 11.06 3.80 -6.44
N ALA A 10 10.82 3.93 -5.13
CA ALA A 10 9.64 4.60 -4.56
C ALA A 10 9.80 6.14 -4.48
N LEU A 11 10.97 6.69 -4.84
CA LEU A 11 11.30 8.12 -4.65
C LEU A 11 11.16 8.97 -5.92
N ASN A 12 10.89 8.39 -7.08
CA ASN A 12 10.85 9.12 -8.35
C ASN A 12 9.42 9.52 -8.80
N GLY A 13 8.47 9.62 -7.86
CA GLY A 13 7.12 10.11 -8.12
C GLY A 13 6.55 10.83 -6.88
N PRO A 14 5.57 11.74 -7.05
CA PRO A 14 5.09 12.59 -5.96
C PRO A 14 4.69 11.79 -4.71
N PRO A 15 4.91 12.35 -3.50
CA PRO A 15 5.52 11.58 -2.43
C PRO A 15 4.49 11.05 -1.44
N ILE A 16 3.62 10.15 -1.89
CA ILE A 16 2.61 9.51 -1.02
C ILE A 16 2.82 8.00 -0.87
N LYS A 17 3.61 7.35 -1.73
CA LYS A 17 3.44 5.90 -1.93
C LYS A 17 4.29 5.02 -1.02
N ILE A 18 3.94 5.09 0.27
CA ILE A 18 4.14 4.09 1.32
C ILE A 18 5.61 3.75 1.62
N CYS A 19 6.14 4.36 2.69
CA CYS A 19 7.38 3.96 3.35
C CYS A 19 7.27 2.53 3.94
N ILE A 20 7.29 1.51 3.10
CA ILE A 20 7.43 0.09 3.48
C ILE A 20 8.93 -0.17 3.58
N VAL A 21 9.56 0.30 4.65
CA VAL A 21 10.96 -0.06 4.94
C VAL A 21 10.96 -1.22 5.95
N GLY A 22 11.84 -2.19 5.72
CA GLY A 22 11.88 -3.51 6.36
C GLY A 22 12.03 -3.48 7.89
N ARG A 23 11.51 -4.55 8.49
CA ARG A 23 11.36 -4.77 9.94
C ARG A 23 12.71 -5.13 10.57
N ASN A 24 13.21 -4.31 11.52
CA ASN A 24 14.08 -4.65 12.69
C ASN A 24 14.86 -3.42 13.23
N GLN A 25 14.16 -2.32 13.53
CA GLN A 25 14.73 -1.19 14.27
C GLN A 25 13.81 -0.84 15.45
N LYS A 26 14.36 -0.30 16.56
CA LYS A 26 13.57 0.21 17.69
C LYS A 26 12.50 1.15 17.14
N SER A 27 11.23 0.79 17.34
CA SER A 27 10.14 1.25 16.45
C SER A 27 10.03 2.78 16.37
N GLU A 28 10.33 3.50 17.45
CA GLU A 28 10.28 4.95 17.49
C GLU A 28 11.37 5.60 16.63
N ALA A 29 12.64 5.19 16.78
CA ALA A 29 13.75 5.75 16.01
C ALA A 29 13.58 5.53 14.49
N TYR A 30 12.94 4.42 14.10
CA TYR A 30 12.59 4.15 12.71
C TYR A 30 11.54 5.14 12.18
N TRP A 31 10.47 5.38 12.93
CA TRP A 31 9.43 6.32 12.53
C TRP A 31 9.90 7.78 12.57
N SER A 32 10.82 8.13 13.48
CA SER A 32 11.46 9.45 13.52
C SER A 32 12.25 9.73 12.23
N LYS A 33 13.08 8.79 11.79
CA LYS A 33 13.82 8.92 10.51
C LYS A 33 12.89 9.01 9.30
N ILE A 34 11.77 8.28 9.32
CA ILE A 34 10.76 8.38 8.27
C ILE A 34 10.08 9.75 8.31
N SER A 35 9.75 10.29 9.48
CA SER A 35 9.16 11.64 9.56
C SER A 35 10.14 12.71 9.09
N GLU A 36 11.43 12.62 9.45
CA GLU A 36 12.47 13.54 8.97
C GLU A 36 12.53 13.51 7.44
N TYR A 37 12.69 12.31 6.87
CA TYR A 37 12.70 12.12 5.42
C TYR A 37 11.43 12.66 4.73
N CYS A 38 10.26 12.35 5.29
CA CYS A 38 8.98 12.82 4.78
C CYS A 38 8.85 14.34 4.85
N ASN A 39 9.34 14.99 5.90
CA ASN A 39 9.25 16.44 6.02
C ASN A 39 10.28 17.17 5.12
N GLU A 40 11.42 16.53 4.83
CA GLU A 40 12.44 17.05 3.91
C GLU A 40 12.03 16.95 2.44
N HIS A 41 11.34 15.86 2.07
CA HIS A 41 11.04 15.53 0.67
C HIS A 41 9.56 15.69 0.28
N CYS A 42 8.68 15.99 1.22
CA CYS A 42 7.26 16.21 0.96
C CYS A 42 6.83 17.56 1.52
N SER A 43 5.92 18.23 0.83
CA SER A 43 5.26 19.44 1.33
C SER A 43 4.13 19.06 2.28
N PHE A 44 4.46 18.76 3.54
CA PHE A 44 3.48 18.62 4.63
C PHE A 44 3.44 19.91 5.45
N ASP A 45 2.27 20.52 5.54
CA ASP A 45 1.98 21.63 6.45
C ASP A 45 0.77 21.28 7.34
N PRO A 46 0.95 21.10 8.67
CA PRO A 46 2.21 21.14 9.41
C PRO A 46 3.09 19.88 9.18
N PRO A 47 4.38 19.93 9.55
CA PRO A 47 5.28 18.78 9.53
C PRO A 47 4.70 17.58 10.30
N ARG A 48 4.89 16.37 9.77
CA ARG A 48 4.42 15.14 10.41
C ARG A 48 5.43 14.63 11.43
N ASP A 49 4.94 14.16 12.56
CA ASP A 49 5.75 13.40 13.51
C ASP A 49 5.77 11.89 13.16
N GLY A 50 6.69 11.15 13.79
CA GLY A 50 6.81 9.70 13.58
C GLY A 50 5.52 8.94 13.91
N ALA A 51 4.76 9.40 14.92
CA ALA A 51 3.47 8.81 15.30
C ALA A 51 2.41 8.95 14.18
N SER A 52 2.35 10.11 13.54
CA SER A 52 1.48 10.43 12.42
C SER A 52 1.84 9.59 11.19
N CYS A 53 3.12 9.47 10.86
CA CYS A 53 3.61 8.58 9.80
C CYS A 53 3.24 7.13 10.07
N ARG A 54 3.42 6.64 11.30
CA ARG A 54 3.05 5.27 11.70
C ARG A 54 1.54 5.04 11.58
N LYS A 55 0.71 5.97 12.05
CA LYS A 55 -0.76 5.88 11.97
C LYS A 55 -1.22 5.85 10.51
N HIS A 56 -0.65 6.72 9.67
CA HIS A 56 -0.93 6.77 8.24
C HIS A 56 -0.51 5.47 7.54
N PHE A 57 0.69 4.96 7.82
CA PHE A 57 1.15 3.67 7.31
C PHE A 57 0.21 2.54 7.71
N LYS A 58 -0.20 2.45 8.98
CA LYS A 58 -1.14 1.42 9.46
C LYS A 58 -2.48 1.51 8.73
N TYR A 59 -2.99 2.71 8.52
CA TYR A 59 -4.23 2.96 7.79
C TYR A 59 -4.15 2.50 6.33
N MET A 60 -3.11 2.93 5.60
CA MET A 60 -2.92 2.52 4.20
C MET A 60 -2.75 1.00 4.07
N ASN A 61 -1.95 0.40 4.95
CA ASN A 61 -1.79 -1.05 4.97
C ASN A 61 -3.09 -1.81 5.15
N LYS A 62 -3.95 -1.34 6.05
CA LYS A 62 -5.26 -1.98 6.25
C LYS A 62 -6.09 -1.95 4.96
N LYS A 63 -6.10 -0.81 4.25
CA LYS A 63 -6.79 -0.67 2.97
C LYS A 63 -6.21 -1.57 1.89
N LEU A 64 -4.88 -1.54 1.71
CA LEU A 64 -4.19 -2.36 0.71
C LEU A 64 -4.36 -3.86 0.97
N SER A 65 -4.19 -4.32 2.21
CA SER A 65 -4.39 -5.74 2.54
C SER A 65 -5.84 -6.18 2.35
N LYS A 66 -6.83 -5.33 2.69
CA LYS A 66 -8.24 -5.60 2.41
C LYS A 66 -8.50 -5.69 0.90
N TRP A 67 -7.91 -4.79 0.12
CA TRP A 67 -8.01 -4.79 -1.34
C TRP A 67 -7.37 -6.03 -1.96
N SER A 68 -6.13 -6.38 -1.58
CA SER A 68 -5.47 -7.61 -2.04
C SER A 68 -6.34 -8.84 -1.80
N GLY A 69 -6.91 -8.98 -0.60
CA GLY A 69 -7.81 -10.11 -0.31
C GLY A 69 -9.08 -10.13 -1.16
N ALA A 70 -9.66 -8.96 -1.46
CA ALA A 70 -10.82 -8.85 -2.35
C ALA A 70 -10.46 -9.20 -3.80
N TYR A 71 -9.31 -8.73 -4.28
CA TYR A 71 -8.78 -9.06 -5.60
C TYR A 71 -8.45 -10.56 -5.74
N ASP A 72 -7.79 -11.15 -4.75
CA ASP A 72 -7.49 -12.58 -4.75
C ASP A 72 -8.76 -13.44 -4.75
N ASN A 73 -9.79 -13.02 -4.01
CA ASN A 73 -11.09 -13.67 -4.04
C ASN A 73 -11.76 -13.53 -5.42
N ALA A 74 -11.73 -12.34 -6.01
CA ALA A 74 -12.22 -12.12 -7.38
C ALA A 74 -11.49 -12.99 -8.42
N ARG A 75 -10.16 -13.13 -8.31
CA ARG A 75 -9.36 -14.04 -9.16
C ARG A 75 -9.78 -15.50 -8.97
N ARG A 76 -10.05 -15.95 -7.75
CA ARG A 76 -10.54 -17.32 -7.49
C ARG A 76 -11.95 -17.56 -8.04
N MET A 77 -12.79 -16.52 -8.10
CA MET A 77 -14.13 -16.57 -8.68
C MET A 77 -14.13 -16.44 -10.21
N GLN A 78 -12.99 -16.13 -10.82
CA GLN A 78 -12.86 -15.87 -12.25
C GLN A 78 -13.36 -17.08 -13.05
N ARG A 79 -14.21 -16.82 -14.06
CA ARG A 79 -14.75 -17.83 -14.98
C ARG A 79 -14.17 -17.66 -16.38
N SER A 80 -14.34 -18.67 -17.23
CA SER A 80 -13.96 -18.55 -18.64
C SER A 80 -14.65 -17.33 -19.27
N GLY A 81 -13.89 -16.53 -20.02
CA GLY A 81 -14.36 -15.30 -20.65
C GLY A 81 -14.22 -14.03 -19.80
N TRP A 82 -13.80 -14.11 -18.53
CA TRP A 82 -13.50 -12.92 -17.73
C TRP A 82 -12.16 -12.30 -18.12
N SER A 83 -12.18 -11.02 -18.45
CA SER A 83 -11.01 -10.16 -18.59
C SER A 83 -10.46 -9.72 -17.23
N GLU A 84 -9.26 -9.14 -17.23
CA GLU A 84 -8.68 -8.50 -16.03
C GLU A 84 -9.59 -7.38 -15.49
N ASN A 85 -10.26 -6.63 -16.38
CA ASN A 85 -11.19 -5.58 -16.00
C ASN A 85 -12.41 -6.15 -15.25
N ASP A 86 -12.90 -7.32 -15.67
CA ASP A 86 -14.01 -8.00 -14.99
C ASP A 86 -13.61 -8.45 -13.58
N VAL A 87 -12.38 -8.94 -13.43
CA VAL A 87 -11.83 -9.27 -12.10
C VAL A 87 -11.69 -8.02 -11.23
N MET A 88 -11.20 -6.91 -11.77
CA MET A 88 -11.09 -5.64 -11.03
C MET A 88 -12.46 -5.12 -10.59
N ALA A 89 -13.46 -5.15 -11.47
CA ALA A 89 -14.82 -4.79 -11.14
C ALA A 89 -15.36 -5.66 -10.00
N LYS A 90 -15.13 -6.99 -10.06
CA LYS A 90 -15.56 -7.90 -9.00
C LYS A 90 -14.81 -7.66 -7.68
N ALA A 91 -13.53 -7.33 -7.73
CA ALA A 91 -12.74 -6.97 -6.56
C ALA A 91 -13.29 -5.71 -5.88
N HIS A 92 -13.73 -4.70 -6.65
CA HIS A 92 -14.40 -3.51 -6.12
C HIS A 92 -15.72 -3.84 -5.42
N GLU A 93 -16.55 -4.71 -5.99
CA GLU A 93 -17.78 -5.18 -5.35
C GLU A 93 -17.48 -5.86 -4.00
N LEU A 94 -16.51 -6.79 -4.01
CA LEU A 94 -16.10 -7.54 -2.81
C LEU A 94 -15.49 -6.62 -1.75
N TYR A 95 -14.65 -5.67 -2.14
CA TYR A 95 -14.02 -4.70 -1.24
C TYR A 95 -15.06 -3.81 -0.53
N SER A 96 -16.04 -3.33 -1.30
CA SER A 96 -17.13 -2.50 -0.81
C SER A 96 -17.99 -3.25 0.23
N SER A 97 -18.22 -4.56 0.04
CA SER A 97 -18.99 -5.39 0.99
C SER A 97 -20.33 -4.77 1.41
N GLY A 98 -20.99 -4.02 0.50
CA GLY A 98 -22.25 -3.31 0.77
C GLY A 98 -22.11 -1.99 1.54
N LYS A 99 -20.89 -1.58 1.90
CA LYS A 99 -20.58 -0.25 2.42
C LYS A 99 -20.10 0.59 1.26
N ASN A 100 -20.51 1.86 1.15
CA ASN A 100 -20.13 2.75 0.04
C ASN A 100 -18.65 3.19 0.10
N GLU A 101 -17.74 2.23 0.30
CA GLU A 101 -16.30 2.40 0.45
C GLU A 101 -15.62 2.15 -0.90
N HIS A 102 -15.14 3.23 -1.52
CA HIS A 102 -14.37 3.16 -2.75
C HIS A 102 -12.88 2.97 -2.43
N PHE A 103 -12.25 2.03 -3.14
CA PHE A 103 -10.81 1.84 -3.06
C PHE A 103 -10.09 2.83 -3.99
N ASN A 104 -9.33 3.75 -3.41
CA ASN A 104 -8.68 4.87 -4.12
C ASN A 104 -7.15 4.81 -4.14
N LEU A 105 -6.56 3.65 -3.80
CA LEU A 105 -5.10 3.46 -3.71
C LEU A 105 -4.61 2.46 -4.78
N MET A 106 -5.18 2.52 -5.99
CA MET A 106 -4.88 1.56 -7.06
C MET A 106 -3.43 1.64 -7.50
N SER A 107 -2.88 2.85 -7.68
CA SER A 107 -1.49 2.99 -8.09
C SER A 107 -0.54 2.47 -7.02
N GLU A 108 -0.79 2.76 -5.75
CA GLU A 108 -0.02 2.27 -4.62
C GLU A 108 -0.09 0.75 -4.53
N TRP A 109 -1.26 0.16 -4.77
CA TRP A 109 -1.40 -1.28 -4.77
C TRP A 109 -0.62 -1.93 -5.91
N LEU A 110 -0.65 -1.36 -7.13
CA LEU A 110 0.16 -1.87 -8.27
C LEU A 110 1.66 -1.89 -7.94
N ASP A 111 2.15 -0.91 -7.19
CA ASP A 111 3.57 -0.83 -6.79
C ASP A 111 3.97 -1.91 -5.76
N VAL A 112 3.01 -2.42 -4.99
CA VAL A 112 3.28 -3.33 -3.86
C VAL A 112 2.68 -4.73 -4.02
N ARG A 113 1.81 -4.97 -5.00
CA ARG A 113 1.08 -6.24 -5.17
C ARG A 113 2.01 -7.44 -5.38
N ASP A 114 3.18 -7.21 -5.97
CA ASP A 114 4.17 -8.25 -6.24
C ASP A 114 5.11 -8.48 -5.04
N GLN A 115 4.96 -7.72 -3.95
CA GLN A 115 5.73 -7.95 -2.74
C GLN A 115 5.14 -9.12 -1.95
N PRO A 116 5.96 -10.01 -1.34
CA PRO A 116 5.50 -11.18 -0.58
C PRO A 116 4.46 -10.90 0.52
N ARG A 117 4.36 -9.66 0.96
CA ARG A 117 3.42 -9.22 2.00
C ARG A 117 1.98 -8.99 1.46
N TYR A 118 1.84 -8.71 0.17
CA TYR A 118 0.56 -8.35 -0.46
C TYR A 118 0.21 -9.25 -1.65
N SER A 119 1.17 -10.01 -2.15
CA SER A 119 0.91 -11.20 -2.95
C SER A 119 0.49 -12.32 -2.01
N SER A 120 -0.71 -12.87 -2.16
CA SER A 120 -0.97 -14.20 -1.62
C SER A 120 -0.02 -15.17 -2.32
N GLN A 121 1.01 -15.62 -1.62
CA GLN A 121 1.78 -16.78 -2.08
C GLN A 121 0.78 -17.94 -2.22
N VAL A 122 0.57 -18.36 -3.46
CA VAL A 122 0.18 -19.75 -3.74
C VAL A 122 1.39 -20.61 -3.42
#